data_AF-A0A955KMT1-F1
#
_entry.id   AF-A0A955KMT1-F1
#
_cell.length_a   1.000
_cell.length_b   1.000
_cell.length_c   1.000
_cell.angle_alpha   90.00
_cell.angle_beta   90.00
_cell.angle_gamma   90.00
#
_symmetry.space_group_name_H-M   'P 1'
#
loop_
_entity.id
_entity.type
_entity.pdbx_description
1 polymer ?
#
loop_
_entity_poly.entity_id
_entity_poly.type
_entity_poly.pdbx_seq_one_letter_code
_entity_poly.pdbx_strand_id
1 'polypeptide(L)'
;MISAVLAVSGVATSVDTQVAYGQITTQVDEKSEIASATAGNTELAVREYFSDIPVMIEVARCESTFRHQLADGSILQGKVDPADTGVMQINKRFHEAAAAKMGLNLDDLYDNMAYARHLYEKQGTQPWSASSPCWGRTLAYNN
;
A
#
# COMPACT_ATOMS: atom_id res chain seq x y z
N MET A 1 26.49 -40.11 -57.70
CA MET A 1 25.55 -41.24 -57.69
C MET A 1 24.21 -40.73 -57.20
N ILE A 2 23.16 -40.99 -57.98
CA ILE A 2 21.75 -40.67 -57.71
C ILE A 2 21.16 -41.81 -56.86
N SER A 3 20.27 -41.47 -55.92
CA SER A 3 19.06 -42.23 -55.49
C SER A 3 18.74 -41.84 -54.04
N ALA A 4 17.71 -41.03 -53.78
CA ALA A 4 16.27 -41.35 -53.79
C ALA A 4 15.83 -42.11 -52.52
N VAL A 5 15.27 -41.37 -51.55
CA VAL A 5 13.86 -41.36 -51.09
C VAL A 5 13.55 -42.45 -50.07
N LEU A 6 13.01 -42.05 -48.91
CA LEU A 6 11.74 -42.54 -48.34
C LEU A 6 11.47 -41.86 -46.99
N ALA A 7 10.46 -40.97 -47.01
CA ALA A 7 9.83 -40.44 -45.82
C ALA A 7 8.89 -41.49 -45.22
N VAL A 8 8.92 -41.67 -43.90
CA VAL A 8 7.86 -42.33 -43.14
C VAL A 8 7.34 -41.32 -42.13
N SER A 9 6.12 -40.89 -42.38
CA SER A 9 5.30 -40.03 -41.52
C SER A 9 4.64 -40.89 -40.44
N GLY A 10 5.10 -40.73 -39.19
CA GLY A 10 4.39 -41.22 -38.00
C GLY A 10 3.67 -40.05 -37.34
N VAL A 11 2.37 -39.91 -37.57
CA VAL A 11 1.52 -38.95 -36.86
C VAL A 11 1.12 -39.57 -35.53
N ALA A 12 1.69 -39.10 -34.43
CA ALA A 12 1.16 -39.39 -33.10
C ALA A 12 0.03 -38.40 -32.81
N THR A 13 -1.23 -38.85 -32.89
CA THR A 13 -2.38 -38.08 -32.41
C THR A 13 -2.44 -38.21 -30.89
N SER A 14 -1.93 -37.22 -30.16
CA SER A 14 -2.29 -37.04 -28.76
C SER A 14 -3.73 -36.51 -28.71
N VAL A 15 -4.65 -37.36 -28.26
CA VAL A 15 -5.98 -36.95 -27.81
C VAL A 15 -5.77 -36.14 -26.54
N ASP A 16 -5.68 -34.82 -26.68
CA ASP A 16 -5.71 -33.92 -25.54
C ASP A 16 -7.16 -33.62 -25.21
N THR A 17 -7.64 -34.23 -24.14
CA THR A 17 -8.97 -33.99 -23.58
C THR A 17 -9.02 -32.54 -23.10
N GLN A 18 -9.58 -31.66 -23.92
CA GLN A 18 -9.88 -30.29 -23.52
C GLN A 18 -10.97 -30.31 -22.45
N VAL A 19 -10.53 -30.32 -21.19
CA VAL A 19 -11.37 -29.87 -20.09
C VAL A 19 -11.39 -28.35 -20.20
N ALA A 20 -12.44 -27.84 -20.84
CA ALA A 20 -12.74 -26.43 -20.97
C ALA A 20 -13.06 -25.83 -19.60
N TYR A 21 -12.02 -25.54 -18.81
CA TYR A 21 -12.09 -24.51 -17.79
C TYR A 21 -11.89 -23.19 -18.51
N GLY A 22 -12.96 -22.38 -18.58
CA GLY A 22 -12.96 -21.11 -19.28
C GLY A 22 -11.72 -20.30 -18.94
N GLN A 23 -10.94 -19.97 -19.95
CA GLN A 23 -9.90 -18.95 -19.84
C GLN A 23 -10.61 -17.62 -19.61
N ILE A 24 -10.67 -17.17 -18.36
CA ILE A 24 -10.81 -15.75 -18.07
C ILE A 24 -9.49 -15.14 -18.53
N THR A 25 -9.49 -14.56 -19.72
CA THR A 25 -8.43 -13.63 -20.10
C THR A 25 -8.62 -12.39 -19.25
N THR A 26 -8.02 -12.38 -18.07
CA THR A 26 -7.81 -11.15 -17.32
C THR A 26 -6.84 -10.31 -18.15
N GLN A 27 -7.37 -9.43 -18.97
CA GLN A 27 -6.64 -8.23 -19.34
C GLN A 27 -6.56 -7.40 -18.05
N VAL A 28 -5.54 -7.70 -17.27
CA VAL A 28 -5.13 -6.90 -16.14
C VAL A 28 -4.65 -5.58 -16.71
N ASP A 29 -5.49 -4.56 -16.57
CA ASP A 29 -5.01 -3.20 -16.51
C ASP A 29 -3.97 -3.17 -15.38
N GLU A 30 -2.69 -3.28 -15.74
CA GLU A 30 -1.55 -3.42 -14.82
C GLU A 30 -1.53 -2.30 -13.76
N LYS A 31 -2.17 -1.16 -14.04
CA LYS A 31 -2.33 -0.03 -13.13
C LYS A 31 -3.29 -0.31 -11.96
N SER A 32 -4.32 -1.14 -12.15
CA SER A 32 -5.32 -1.44 -11.13
C SER A 32 -4.83 -2.49 -10.13
N GLU A 33 -4.09 -3.49 -10.60
CA GLU A 33 -3.56 -4.54 -9.71
C GLU A 33 -2.40 -4.03 -8.85
N ILE A 34 -1.50 -3.20 -9.38
CA ILE A 34 -0.39 -2.61 -8.60
C ILE A 34 -0.93 -1.67 -7.51
N ALA A 35 -1.93 -0.84 -7.81
CA ALA A 35 -2.52 0.05 -6.82
C ALA A 35 -3.20 -0.70 -5.67
N SER A 36 -3.93 -1.79 -5.98
CA SER A 36 -4.56 -2.65 -4.97
C SER A 36 -3.53 -3.47 -4.18
N ALA A 37 -2.47 -3.95 -4.81
CA ALA A 37 -1.41 -4.71 -4.15
C ALA A 37 -0.55 -3.82 -3.22
N THR A 38 -0.23 -2.60 -3.64
CA THR A 38 0.51 -1.62 -2.82
C THR A 38 -0.33 -1.11 -1.66
N ALA A 39 -1.62 -0.85 -1.86
CA ALA A 39 -2.54 -0.50 -0.76
C ALA A 39 -2.72 -1.66 0.23
N GLY A 40 -2.89 -2.89 -0.27
CA GLY A 40 -2.96 -4.09 0.58
C GLY A 40 -1.68 -4.32 1.38
N ASN A 41 -0.51 -4.05 0.79
CA ASN A 41 0.77 -4.11 1.48
C ASN A 41 0.91 -3.00 2.53
N THR A 42 0.48 -1.78 2.20
CA THR A 42 0.54 -0.64 3.13
C THR A 42 -0.39 -0.83 4.32
N GLU A 43 -1.62 -1.29 4.11
CA GLU A 43 -2.55 -1.59 5.20
C GLU A 43 -2.00 -2.67 6.14
N LEU A 44 -1.44 -3.76 5.59
CA LEU A 44 -0.79 -4.80 6.39
C LEU A 44 0.38 -4.24 7.21
N ALA A 45 1.25 -3.43 6.60
CA ALA A 45 2.37 -2.80 7.29
C ALA A 45 1.89 -1.88 8.45
N VAL A 46 0.85 -1.08 8.23
CA VAL A 46 0.25 -0.22 9.27
C VAL A 46 -0.31 -1.06 10.42
N ARG A 47 -1.07 -2.12 10.11
CA ARG A 47 -1.70 -2.97 11.12
C ARG A 47 -0.69 -3.74 11.96
N GLU A 48 0.39 -4.22 11.34
CA GLU A 48 1.49 -4.88 12.04
C GLU A 48 2.24 -3.87 12.94
N TYR A 49 2.64 -2.73 12.37
CA TYR A 49 3.44 -1.72 13.06
C TYR A 49 2.74 -1.08 14.26
N PHE A 50 1.42 -0.90 14.19
CA PHE A 50 0.59 -0.31 15.24
C PHE A 50 -0.33 -1.33 15.92
N SER A 51 0.03 -2.61 15.89
CA SER A 51 -0.74 -3.68 16.53
C SER A 51 -0.98 -3.45 18.03
N ASP A 52 -0.07 -2.74 18.70
CA ASP A 52 -0.13 -2.31 20.10
C ASP A 52 -0.89 -0.98 20.32
N ILE A 53 -1.15 -0.21 19.26
CA ILE A 53 -1.86 1.08 19.31
C ILE A 53 -2.98 1.12 18.25
N PRO A 54 -4.10 0.39 18.47
CA PRO A 54 -5.14 0.24 17.44
C PRO A 54 -5.74 1.57 16.95
N VAL A 55 -5.76 2.61 17.78
CA VAL A 55 -6.24 3.94 17.37
C VAL A 55 -5.40 4.53 16.23
N MET A 56 -4.10 4.25 16.17
CA MET A 56 -3.23 4.75 15.11
C MET A 56 -3.49 4.07 13.77
N ILE A 57 -4.00 2.84 13.78
CA ILE A 57 -4.49 2.16 12.57
C ILE A 57 -5.71 2.90 12.01
N GLU A 58 -6.64 3.29 12.90
CA GLU A 58 -7.84 4.05 12.50
C GLU A 58 -7.50 5.47 12.03
N VAL A 59 -6.50 6.12 12.64
CA VAL A 59 -5.95 7.39 12.15
C VAL A 59 -5.43 7.21 10.72
N ALA A 60 -4.55 6.23 10.46
CA ALA A 60 -4.02 5.98 9.11
C ALA A 60 -5.12 5.73 8.06
N ARG A 61 -6.18 4.99 8.44
CA ARG A 61 -7.35 4.76 7.58
C ARG A 61 -8.04 6.07 7.22
N CYS A 62 -8.25 6.94 8.21
CA CYS A 62 -8.93 8.21 8.02
C CYS A 62 -8.07 9.25 7.28
N GLU A 63 -6.76 9.24 7.49
CA GLU A 63 -5.82 10.20 6.89
C GLU A 63 -5.55 9.90 5.41
N SER A 64 -5.30 8.63 5.07
CA SER A 64 -4.83 8.28 3.72
C SER A 64 -5.60 7.15 3.06
N THR A 65 -6.46 6.46 3.81
CA THR A 65 -7.06 5.18 3.38
C THR A 65 -5.97 4.13 3.12
N PHE A 66 -4.96 4.08 4.00
CA PHE A 66 -3.79 3.21 3.91
C PHE A 66 -2.97 3.39 2.62
N ARG A 67 -2.85 4.62 2.12
CA ARG A 67 -2.03 4.92 0.95
C ARG A 67 -0.83 5.75 1.36
N HIS A 68 0.37 5.27 1.00
CA HIS A 68 1.59 6.06 1.18
C HIS A 68 2.03 6.73 -0.12
N GLN A 69 1.79 6.08 -1.25
CA GLN A 69 2.11 6.56 -2.60
C GLN A 69 0.85 6.63 -3.47
N LEU A 70 0.93 7.43 -4.53
CA LEU A 70 -0.01 7.43 -5.64
C LEU A 70 0.33 6.29 -6.62
N ALA A 71 -0.55 6.05 -7.58
CA ALA A 71 -0.39 4.97 -8.56
C ALA A 71 0.84 5.15 -9.47
N ASP A 72 1.39 6.35 -9.57
CA ASP A 72 2.60 6.67 -10.32
C ASP A 72 3.89 6.56 -9.47
N GLY A 73 3.78 6.15 -8.21
CA GLY A 73 4.90 6.00 -7.26
C GLY A 73 5.30 7.29 -6.54
N SER A 74 4.68 8.44 -6.86
CA SER A 74 4.91 9.66 -6.10
C SER A 74 4.29 9.56 -4.69
N ILE A 75 4.87 10.26 -3.71
CA ILE A 75 4.36 10.23 -2.34
C ILE A 75 2.99 10.89 -2.27
N LEU A 76 2.07 10.29 -1.51
CA LEU A 76 0.76 10.87 -1.25
C LEU A 76 0.92 12.20 -0.49
N GLN A 77 0.42 13.26 -1.08
CA GLN A 77 0.32 14.57 -0.45
C GLN A 77 -1.13 14.89 -0.10
N GLY A 78 -1.31 15.68 0.97
CA GLY A 78 -2.61 16.15 1.43
C GLY A 78 -3.32 16.97 0.37
N LYS A 79 -4.66 16.83 0.34
CA LYS A 79 -5.51 17.56 -0.61
C LYS A 79 -5.62 19.06 -0.27
N VAL A 80 -5.57 19.40 1.01
CA VAL A 80 -5.73 20.78 1.51
C VAL A 80 -4.38 21.44 1.73
N ASP A 81 -3.47 20.77 2.46
CA ASP A 81 -2.08 21.20 2.59
C ASP A 81 -1.16 20.15 1.92
N PRO A 82 -0.45 20.50 0.83
CA PRO A 82 0.46 19.57 0.17
C PRO A 82 1.68 19.21 1.02
N ALA A 83 1.88 19.87 2.18
CA ALA A 83 2.92 19.48 3.13
C ALA A 83 2.55 18.22 3.94
N ASP A 84 1.27 17.83 4.02
CA ASP A 84 0.85 16.60 4.69
C ASP A 84 1.27 15.39 3.85
N THR A 85 2.09 14.51 4.41
CA THR A 85 2.83 13.51 3.63
C THR A 85 2.57 12.08 4.11
N GLY A 86 2.37 11.18 3.14
CA GLY A 86 2.38 9.73 3.32
C GLY A 86 1.17 9.20 4.08
N VAL A 87 1.30 7.97 4.58
CA VAL A 87 0.19 7.20 5.16
C VAL A 87 -0.39 7.84 6.43
N MET A 88 0.45 8.53 7.21
CA MET A 88 0.06 9.22 8.44
C MET A 88 -0.21 10.72 8.24
N GLN A 89 -0.15 11.22 7.01
CA GLN A 89 -0.37 12.63 6.63
C GLN A 89 0.38 13.62 7.54
N ILE A 90 1.67 13.36 7.80
CA ILE A 90 2.49 14.23 8.66
C ILE A 90 2.86 15.50 7.89
N ASN A 91 2.59 16.67 8.47
CA ASN A 91 2.93 17.94 7.86
C ASN A 91 4.44 18.22 7.89
N LYS A 92 5.12 18.06 6.74
CA LYS A 92 6.58 18.22 6.61
C LYS A 92 7.08 19.60 7.03
N ARG A 93 6.29 20.66 6.80
CA ARG A 93 6.67 22.04 7.15
C ARG A 93 7.05 22.19 8.63
N PHE A 94 6.37 21.46 9.52
CA PHE A 94 6.60 21.53 10.97
C PHE A 94 7.48 20.40 11.49
N HIS A 95 7.48 19.26 10.81
CA HIS A 95 7.99 18.01 11.37
C HIS A 95 9.25 17.47 10.69
N GLU A 96 9.54 17.86 9.44
CA GLU A 96 10.65 17.30 8.67
C GLU A 96 12.01 17.54 9.34
N ALA A 97 12.25 18.75 9.83
CA ALA A 97 13.50 19.07 10.53
C ALA A 97 13.68 18.28 11.85
N ALA A 98 12.60 17.94 12.52
CA ALA A 98 12.64 17.13 13.74
C ALA A 98 12.83 15.64 13.41
N ALA A 99 12.12 15.13 12.40
CA ALA A 99 12.28 13.77 11.89
C ALA A 99 13.71 13.50 11.41
N ALA A 100 14.28 14.44 10.64
CA ALA A 100 15.65 14.32 10.14
C ALA A 100 16.70 14.24 11.27
N LYS A 101 16.49 14.96 12.38
CA LYS A 101 17.37 14.86 13.58
C LYS A 101 17.30 13.49 14.26
N MET A 102 16.22 12.75 14.06
CA MET A 102 16.06 11.37 14.51
C MET A 102 16.56 10.35 13.48
N GLY A 103 17.06 10.81 12.33
CA GLY A 103 17.48 9.95 11.22
C GLY A 103 16.32 9.40 10.38
N LEU A 104 15.13 10.01 10.48
CA LEU A 104 13.92 9.55 9.79
C LEU A 104 13.64 10.37 8.53
N ASN A 105 13.25 9.69 7.44
CA ASN A 105 12.75 10.29 6.21
C ASN A 105 11.22 10.15 6.10
N LEU A 106 10.48 11.26 6.16
CA LEU A 106 9.00 11.23 6.14
C LEU A 106 8.38 10.75 4.82
N ASP A 107 9.18 10.65 3.75
CA ASP A 107 8.79 10.08 2.45
C ASP A 107 9.00 8.55 2.39
N ASP A 108 9.61 7.94 3.41
CA ASP A 108 9.65 6.49 3.59
C ASP A 108 8.47 6.02 4.45
N LEU A 109 7.88 4.88 4.11
CA LEU A 109 6.70 4.35 4.80
C LEU A 109 6.94 4.08 6.28
N TYR A 110 8.05 3.42 6.63
CA TYR A 110 8.31 3.02 8.00
C TYR A 110 8.75 4.19 8.85
N ASP A 111 9.55 5.10 8.29
CA ASP A 111 9.95 6.33 8.98
C ASP A 111 8.78 7.30 9.21
N ASN A 112 7.83 7.36 8.27
CA ASN A 112 6.56 8.08 8.43
C ASN A 112 5.77 7.53 9.62
N MET A 113 5.62 6.19 9.73
CA MET A 113 4.96 5.56 10.88
C MET A 113 5.76 5.71 12.18
N ALA A 114 7.09 5.62 12.13
CA ALA A 114 7.95 5.80 13.30
C ALA A 114 7.84 7.22 13.87
N TYR A 115 7.81 8.22 13.00
CA TYR A 115 7.60 9.60 13.44
C TYR A 115 6.17 9.82 13.95
N ALA A 116 5.16 9.21 13.34
CA ALA A 116 3.80 9.26 13.85
C ALA A 116 3.68 8.63 15.25
N ARG A 117 4.32 7.49 15.50
CA ARG A 117 4.42 6.89 16.85
C ARG A 117 5.05 7.87 17.83
N HIS A 118 6.17 8.50 17.45
CA HIS A 118 6.83 9.50 18.28
C HIS A 118 5.91 10.68 18.66
N LEU A 119 5.10 11.15 17.71
CA LEU A 119 4.10 12.19 17.98
C LEU A 119 3.01 11.69 18.93
N TYR A 120 2.51 10.46 18.71
CA TYR A 120 1.49 9.84 19.54
C TYR A 120 1.96 9.66 21.00
N GLU A 121 3.17 9.16 21.21
CA GLU A 121 3.75 8.98 22.54
C GLU A 121 3.86 10.29 23.33
N LYS A 122 4.01 11.42 22.63
CA LYS A 122 4.14 12.74 23.23
C LYS A 122 2.81 13.48 23.40
N GLN A 123 1.87 13.28 22.48
CA GLN A 123 0.71 14.16 22.33
C GLN A 123 -0.63 13.39 22.18
N GLY A 124 -0.59 12.06 22.22
CA GLY A 124 -1.72 11.22 21.85
C GLY A 124 -2.19 11.49 20.42
N THR A 125 -3.49 11.49 20.20
CA THR A 125 -4.09 11.70 18.87
C THR A 125 -4.28 13.17 18.48
N GLN A 126 -3.83 14.12 19.31
CA GLN A 126 -4.04 15.55 19.08
C GLN A 126 -3.57 16.05 17.69
N PRO A 127 -2.42 15.61 17.15
CA PRO A 127 -1.96 16.02 15.83
C PRO A 127 -2.94 15.70 14.68
N TRP A 128 -3.78 14.69 14.85
CA TRP A 128 -4.80 14.24 13.87
C TRP A 128 -6.22 14.64 14.26
N SER A 129 -6.38 15.65 15.13
CA SER A 129 -7.70 16.10 15.59
C SER A 129 -8.65 16.52 14.46
N ALA A 130 -8.13 16.99 13.33
CA ALA A 130 -8.92 17.33 12.14
C ALA A 130 -9.71 16.13 11.57
N SER A 131 -9.13 14.92 11.65
CA SER A 131 -9.77 13.68 11.19
C SER A 131 -10.51 12.94 12.31
N SER A 132 -10.55 13.48 13.53
CA SER A 132 -11.25 12.88 14.67
C SER A 132 -12.73 12.53 14.46
N PRO A 133 -13.51 13.22 13.60
CA PRO A 133 -14.87 12.77 13.29
C PRO A 133 -14.92 11.38 12.62
N CYS A 134 -13.83 10.94 11.97
CA CYS A 134 -13.70 9.65 11.31
C CYS A 134 -13.25 8.53 12.26
N TRP A 135 -12.23 8.76 13.10
CA TRP A 135 -11.69 7.71 13.99
C TRP A 135 -12.20 7.76 15.43
N GLY A 136 -12.71 8.90 15.91
CA GLY A 136 -13.10 9.10 17.31
C GLY A 136 -14.32 8.28 17.76
N ARG A 137 -15.06 7.70 16.82
CA ARG A 137 -16.23 6.82 17.10
C ARG A 137 -15.91 5.34 17.00
N THR A 138 -14.63 4.98 16.82
CA THR A 138 -14.20 3.59 16.72
C THR A 138 -14.01 2.98 18.11
N LEU A 139 -14.11 1.65 18.22
CA LEU A 139 -13.80 0.93 19.45
C LEU A 139 -12.34 1.11 19.88
N ALA A 140 -11.45 1.40 18.91
CA ALA A 140 -10.04 1.64 19.16
C ALA A 140 -9.75 2.91 19.98
N TYR A 141 -10.65 3.91 19.97
CA TYR A 141 -10.48 5.16 20.73
C TYR A 141 -11.29 5.20 22.03
N ASN A 142 -12.42 4.49 22.11
CA ASN A 142 -13.38 4.60 23.22
C ASN A 142 -13.17 3.56 24.35
N ASN A 143 -12.00 2.92 24.41
CA ASN A 143 -11.64 1.92 25.43
C ASN A 143 -10.66 2.46 26.45
#